data_AF-A0A7S1S299-F1
#
_entry.id   AF-A0A7S1S299-F1
#
_cell.length_a   1.000
_cell.length_b   1.000
_cell.length_c   1.000
_cell.angle_alpha   90.00
_cell.angle_beta   90.00
_cell.angle_gamma   90.00
#
_symmetry.space_group_name_H-M   'P 1'
#
loop_
_entity.id
_entity.type
_entity.pdbx_description
1 polymer ?
#
loop_
_entity_poly.entity_id
_entity_poly.type
_entity_poly.pdbx_seq_one_letter_code
_entity_poly.pdbx_strand_id
1 'polypeptide(L)'
;AEAELGVTHIAKMDMDAWLDVNRFLSIFGGDFHPHCENTYGGRVWHCPNPDYCPPKSCSAPVGTDFKKYKIGHSKCWCYMQGGFYFMSRPLVERIAQEEGVWHQDSMKCWPEDAVAGKAVADFVQSRRSHHACVAVLNLLGLEAIWHADFPEYWLRPELPA
;
A
#
# COMPACT_ATOMS: atom_id res chain seq x y z
N ALA A 1 -7.25 33.48 -3.05
CA ALA A 1 -7.27 32.25 -3.85
C ALA A 1 -7.64 31.13 -2.90
N GLU A 2 -8.85 30.61 -3.00
CA GLU A 2 -9.25 29.42 -2.24
C GLU A 2 -8.40 28.27 -2.75
N ALA A 3 -7.62 27.64 -1.87
CA ALA A 3 -6.96 26.40 -2.21
C ALA A 3 -8.08 25.38 -2.47
N GLU A 4 -8.18 24.87 -3.70
CA GLU A 4 -9.01 23.70 -3.96
C GLU A 4 -8.57 22.59 -3.00
N LEU A 5 -9.45 22.24 -2.07
CA LEU A 5 -9.29 21.08 -1.18
C LEU A 5 -9.45 19.81 -2.03
N GLY A 6 -8.41 19.50 -2.81
CA GLY A 6 -8.34 18.33 -3.65
C GLY A 6 -7.94 17.09 -2.85
N VAL A 7 -8.46 15.92 -3.24
CA VAL A 7 -7.99 14.62 -2.75
C VAL A 7 -6.51 14.48 -3.06
N THR A 8 -5.67 14.30 -2.04
CA THR A 8 -4.22 14.09 -2.19
C THR A 8 -3.83 12.62 -2.18
N HIS A 9 -4.61 11.79 -1.47
CA HIS A 9 -4.35 10.37 -1.30
C HIS A 9 -5.66 9.57 -1.34
N ILE A 10 -5.56 8.33 -1.80
CA ILE A 10 -6.62 7.34 -1.83
C ILE A 10 -6.15 6.17 -0.96
N ALA A 11 -7.01 5.70 -0.06
CA ALA A 11 -6.71 4.55 0.79
C ALA A 11 -7.72 3.42 0.53
N LYS A 12 -7.25 2.18 0.61
CA LYS A 12 -8.06 0.97 0.65
C LYS A 12 -7.97 0.39 2.05
N MET A 13 -9.11 -0.05 2.56
CA MET A 13 -9.21 -0.74 3.84
C MET A 13 -10.27 -1.84 3.71
N ASP A 14 -9.96 -3.03 4.21
CA ASP A 14 -10.98 -4.08 4.32
C ASP A 14 -12.02 -3.71 5.40
N MET A 15 -13.24 -4.24 5.29
CA MET A 15 -14.32 -3.93 6.24
C MET A 15 -14.06 -4.48 7.65
N ASP A 16 -13.15 -5.44 7.77
CA ASP A 16 -12.72 -6.06 9.03
C ASP A 16 -11.41 -5.49 9.57
N ALA A 17 -10.90 -4.40 8.97
CA ALA A 17 -9.73 -3.68 9.44
C ALA A 17 -10.11 -2.39 10.19
N TRP A 18 -9.27 -2.03 11.16
CA TRP A 18 -9.39 -0.79 11.94
C TRP A 18 -8.20 0.13 11.67
N LEU A 19 -8.47 1.43 11.57
CA LEU A 19 -7.46 2.47 11.33
C LEU A 19 -7.47 3.49 12.47
N ASP A 20 -6.33 3.66 13.14
CA ASP A 20 -6.08 4.86 13.94
C ASP A 20 -5.83 6.04 12.99
N VAL A 21 -6.88 6.83 12.76
CA VAL A 21 -6.88 7.96 11.83
C VAL A 21 -5.87 9.02 12.25
N ASN A 22 -5.69 9.29 13.54
CA ASN A 22 -4.75 10.31 14.00
C ASN A 22 -3.31 9.87 13.70
N ARG A 23 -3.00 8.61 14.00
CA ARG A 23 -1.69 8.03 13.67
C ARG A 23 -1.47 7.98 12.17
N PHE A 24 -2.49 7.63 11.38
CA PHE A 24 -2.42 7.68 9.92
C PHE A 24 -2.14 9.09 9.39
N LEU A 25 -2.88 10.09 9.87
CA LEU A 25 -2.70 11.49 9.46
C LEU A 25 -1.34 12.05 9.89
N SER A 26 -0.81 11.59 11.03
CA SER A 26 0.51 12.00 11.51
C SER A 26 1.64 11.61 10.56
N ILE A 27 1.46 10.57 9.74
CA ILE A 27 2.41 10.21 8.70
C ILE A 27 2.61 11.42 7.78
N PHE A 28 1.52 12.00 7.27
CA PHE A 28 1.58 13.16 6.36
C PHE A 28 2.07 14.46 7.02
N GLY A 29 1.99 14.56 8.36
CA GLY A 29 2.44 15.74 9.11
C GLY A 29 3.87 15.67 9.66
N GLY A 30 4.47 14.48 9.73
CA GLY A 30 5.71 14.23 10.50
C GLY A 30 7.00 14.18 9.68
N ASP A 31 7.19 13.15 8.87
CA ASP A 31 8.46 12.89 8.15
C ASP A 31 8.23 12.40 6.72
N PHE A 32 6.98 12.47 6.25
CA PHE A 32 6.62 11.95 4.95
C PHE A 32 7.09 12.90 3.86
N HIS A 33 8.01 12.41 3.03
CA HIS A 33 8.79 13.17 2.06
C HIS A 33 7.89 14.20 1.32
N PRO A 34 7.95 15.50 1.65
CA PRO A 34 7.04 16.52 1.09
C PRO A 34 7.25 16.74 -0.41
N HIS A 35 8.23 16.05 -1.00
CA HIS A 35 8.59 16.12 -2.41
C HIS A 35 8.29 14.82 -3.18
N CYS A 36 7.64 13.84 -2.56
CA CYS A 36 7.32 12.59 -3.26
C CYS A 36 5.92 12.59 -3.86
N GLU A 37 5.86 12.94 -5.14
CA GLU A 37 4.64 12.99 -5.94
C GLU A 37 3.91 11.63 -6.00
N ASN A 38 4.66 10.54 -6.10
CA ASN A 38 4.13 9.18 -6.18
C ASN A 38 4.40 8.43 -4.88
N THR A 39 3.37 8.21 -4.09
CA THR A 39 3.48 7.52 -2.80
C THR A 39 2.69 6.24 -2.84
N TYR A 40 3.29 5.16 -2.37
CA TYR A 40 2.61 3.91 -2.07
C TYR A 40 2.96 3.46 -0.66
N GLY A 41 1.97 3.30 0.20
CA GLY A 41 2.17 3.10 1.63
C GLY A 41 1.31 2.01 2.23
N GLY A 42 1.86 1.32 3.23
CA GLY A 42 1.20 0.20 3.90
C GLY A 42 2.22 -0.73 4.56
N ARG A 43 1.73 -1.86 5.07
CA ARG A 43 2.62 -2.93 5.57
C ARG A 43 3.03 -3.82 4.41
N VAL A 44 4.33 -3.93 4.15
CA VAL A 44 4.84 -4.85 3.13
C VAL A 44 4.49 -6.28 3.51
N TRP A 45 3.81 -7.00 2.61
CA TRP A 45 3.38 -8.38 2.83
C TRP A 45 4.38 -9.38 2.27
N HIS A 46 4.57 -10.50 2.98
CA HIS A 46 5.29 -11.66 2.47
C HIS A 46 4.26 -12.68 1.97
N CYS A 47 4.20 -12.79 0.65
CA CYS A 47 3.23 -13.60 -0.03
C CYS A 47 3.58 -15.10 0.03
N PRO A 48 2.62 -15.99 0.34
CA PRO A 48 2.87 -17.42 0.42
C PRO A 48 2.68 -18.18 -0.90
N ASN A 49 1.94 -17.64 -1.88
CA ASN A 49 1.57 -18.34 -3.12
C ASN A 49 2.39 -17.88 -4.37
N PRO A 50 3.31 -18.70 -4.88
CA PRO A 50 4.23 -18.30 -5.95
C PRO A 50 3.57 -17.83 -7.25
N ASP A 51 2.30 -18.16 -7.51
CA ASP A 51 1.62 -17.82 -8.78
C ASP A 51 1.35 -16.32 -8.94
N TYR A 52 1.24 -15.58 -7.83
CA TYR A 52 1.00 -14.13 -7.81
C TYR A 52 1.90 -13.38 -6.83
N CYS A 53 2.87 -14.07 -6.22
CA CYS A 53 3.86 -13.42 -5.37
C CYS A 53 4.98 -12.75 -6.20
N PRO A 54 5.66 -11.77 -5.61
CA PRO A 54 7.01 -11.43 -6.00
C PRO A 54 7.93 -12.67 -6.03
N PRO A 55 8.99 -12.65 -6.86
CA PRO A 55 10.00 -13.71 -6.83
C PRO A 55 10.47 -13.97 -5.38
N LYS A 56 10.64 -15.25 -5.00
CA LYS A 56 10.98 -15.64 -3.62
C LYS A 56 12.26 -14.99 -3.07
N SER A 57 13.15 -14.55 -3.95
CA SER A 57 14.38 -13.83 -3.58
C SER A 57 14.16 -12.35 -3.24
N CYS A 58 12.97 -11.81 -3.50
CA CYS A 58 12.68 -10.40 -3.26
C CYS A 58 12.41 -10.14 -1.78
N SER A 59 13.14 -9.17 -1.22
CA SER A 59 12.94 -8.67 0.13
C SER A 59 11.90 -7.55 0.16
N ALA A 60 11.60 -7.03 1.34
CA ALA A 60 11.07 -5.68 1.45
C ALA A 60 12.01 -4.65 0.78
N PRO A 61 11.48 -3.52 0.29
CA PRO A 61 12.28 -2.44 -0.24
C PRO A 61 13.17 -1.83 0.85
N VAL A 62 14.33 -1.31 0.46
CA VAL A 62 15.33 -0.71 1.35
C VAL A 62 15.08 0.80 1.45
N GLY A 63 14.76 1.25 2.66
CA GLY A 63 14.43 2.65 2.91
C GLY A 63 13.07 3.02 2.30
N THR A 64 12.99 4.20 1.69
CA THR A 64 11.77 4.76 1.10
C THR A 64 11.68 4.60 -0.42
N ASP A 65 12.55 3.81 -1.05
CA ASP A 65 12.62 3.67 -2.52
C ASP A 65 12.08 2.32 -2.99
N PHE A 66 10.99 2.32 -3.76
CA PHE A 66 10.34 1.10 -4.24
C PHE A 66 11.20 0.34 -5.27
N LYS A 67 12.29 0.95 -5.75
CA LYS A 67 13.27 0.33 -6.67
C LYS A 67 14.37 -0.43 -5.96
N LYS A 68 14.61 -0.18 -4.66
CA LYS A 68 15.78 -0.71 -3.96
C LYS A 68 15.42 -1.94 -3.15
N TYR A 69 16.04 -3.08 -3.45
CA TYR A 69 15.84 -4.35 -2.75
C TYR A 69 17.19 -4.89 -2.27
N LYS A 70 17.24 -5.58 -1.12
CA LYS A 70 18.49 -6.13 -0.58
C LYS A 70 19.11 -7.17 -1.52
N ILE A 71 18.27 -7.94 -2.20
CA ILE A 71 18.66 -8.93 -3.19
C ILE A 71 18.17 -8.42 -4.54
N GLY A 72 19.05 -7.68 -5.21
CA GLY A 72 18.75 -6.82 -6.36
C GLY A 72 18.59 -7.58 -7.67
N HIS A 73 17.41 -8.13 -7.92
CA HIS A 73 16.99 -8.50 -9.27
C HIS A 73 16.17 -7.37 -9.89
N SER A 74 16.38 -7.10 -11.19
CA SER A 74 15.57 -6.15 -11.98
C SER A 74 14.09 -6.51 -12.07
N LYS A 75 13.72 -7.71 -11.60
CA LYS A 75 12.35 -8.22 -11.54
C LYS A 75 11.75 -8.19 -10.14
N CYS A 76 12.46 -7.65 -9.14
CA CYS A 76 11.93 -7.60 -7.79
C CYS A 76 10.86 -6.54 -7.62
N TRP A 77 9.83 -6.92 -6.91
CA TRP A 77 8.73 -6.07 -6.50
C TRP A 77 8.21 -6.51 -5.14
N CYS A 78 7.31 -5.73 -4.56
CA CYS A 78 6.58 -6.08 -3.35
C CYS A 78 5.18 -5.49 -3.42
N TYR A 79 4.33 -5.83 -2.47
CA TYR A 79 3.01 -5.22 -2.34
C TYR A 79 2.64 -5.03 -0.87
N MET A 80 1.68 -4.15 -0.63
CA MET A 80 1.18 -3.88 0.71
C MET A 80 0.08 -4.88 1.04
N GLN A 81 0.03 -5.34 2.29
CA GLN A 81 -1.00 -6.25 2.79
C GLN A 81 -2.40 -5.68 2.54
N GLY A 82 -3.31 -6.53 2.05
CA GLY A 82 -4.68 -6.13 1.69
C GLY A 82 -5.48 -5.41 2.77
N GLY A 83 -5.26 -5.69 4.07
CA GLY A 83 -6.04 -5.07 5.15
C GLY A 83 -6.06 -3.54 5.11
N PHE A 84 -4.92 -2.91 4.77
CA PHE A 84 -4.84 -1.46 4.59
C PHE A 84 -3.63 -1.05 3.75
N TYR A 85 -3.86 -0.19 2.75
CA TYR A 85 -2.80 0.52 2.06
C TYR A 85 -3.32 1.85 1.50
N PHE A 86 -2.41 2.76 1.13
CA PHE A 86 -2.74 4.03 0.52
C PHE A 86 -1.80 4.40 -0.62
N MET A 87 -2.30 5.24 -1.52
CA MET A 87 -1.57 5.76 -2.67
C MET A 87 -1.79 7.27 -2.82
N SER A 88 -0.80 8.00 -3.29
CA SER A 88 -1.04 9.39 -3.70
C SER A 88 -1.91 9.43 -4.95
N ARG A 89 -2.72 10.48 -5.09
CA ARG A 89 -3.58 10.66 -6.26
C ARG A 89 -2.80 10.63 -7.59
N PRO A 90 -1.64 11.29 -7.75
CA PRO A 90 -0.86 11.19 -8.98
C PRO A 90 -0.43 9.77 -9.31
N LEU A 91 -0.09 8.95 -8.32
CA LEU A 91 0.27 7.55 -8.55
C LEU A 91 -0.95 6.77 -9.08
N VAL A 92 -2.11 6.93 -8.44
CA VAL A 92 -3.36 6.25 -8.86
C VAL A 92 -3.74 6.64 -10.29
N GLU A 93 -3.73 7.92 -10.61
CA GLU A 93 -4.06 8.40 -11.96
C GLU A 93 -3.12 7.82 -13.01
N ARG A 94 -1.82 7.73 -12.71
CA ARG A 94 -0.81 7.19 -13.63
C ARG A 94 -0.97 5.69 -13.84
N ILE A 95 -1.16 4.90 -12.77
CA ILE A 95 -1.32 3.45 -12.89
C ILE A 95 -2.67 3.04 -13.51
N ALA A 96 -3.69 3.92 -13.46
CA ALA A 96 -4.99 3.70 -14.05
C ALA A 96 -5.07 4.08 -15.54
N GLN A 97 -4.21 5.00 -16.01
CA GLN A 97 -4.20 5.45 -17.41
C GLN A 97 -3.39 4.53 -18.34
N GLU A 98 -2.39 3.82 -17.81
CA GLU A 98 -1.63 2.85 -18.60
C GLU A 98 -2.50 1.59 -18.79
N GLU A 99 -2.57 1.00 -20.00
CA GLU A 99 -3.15 -0.34 -20.26
C GLU A 99 -2.30 -1.41 -19.53
N GLY A 100 -2.31 -1.35 -18.21
CA GLY A 100 -1.39 -2.02 -17.32
C GLY A 100 -1.98 -3.29 -16.76
N VAL A 101 -1.37 -3.74 -15.66
CA VAL A 101 -1.67 -4.98 -14.94
C VAL A 101 -3.18 -5.17 -14.69
N TRP A 102 -3.92 -4.08 -14.44
CA TRP A 102 -5.37 -4.07 -14.20
C TRP A 102 -6.23 -4.60 -15.36
N HIS A 103 -5.74 -4.48 -16.60
CA HIS A 103 -6.47 -4.85 -17.80
C HIS A 103 -6.04 -6.22 -18.36
N GLN A 104 -5.05 -6.87 -17.74
CA GLN A 104 -4.54 -8.15 -18.20
C GLN A 104 -5.45 -9.29 -17.73
N ASP A 105 -5.91 -10.13 -18.67
CA ASP A 105 -6.72 -11.31 -18.34
C ASP A 105 -6.03 -12.25 -17.36
N SER A 106 -4.70 -12.36 -17.43
CA SER A 106 -3.88 -13.18 -16.52
C SER A 106 -3.93 -12.71 -15.06
N MET A 107 -4.38 -11.48 -14.79
CA MET A 107 -4.40 -10.87 -13.46
C MET A 107 -5.80 -10.90 -12.82
N LYS A 108 -6.85 -11.33 -13.54
CA LYS A 108 -8.24 -11.36 -13.02
C LYS A 108 -8.43 -12.26 -11.80
N CYS A 109 -7.57 -13.27 -11.63
CA CYS A 109 -7.61 -14.20 -10.50
C CYS A 109 -6.59 -13.85 -9.39
N TRP A 110 -5.84 -12.77 -9.55
CA TRP A 110 -4.86 -12.37 -8.54
C TRP A 110 -5.55 -11.63 -7.40
N PRO A 111 -5.05 -11.75 -6.16
CA PRO A 111 -5.47 -10.89 -5.07
C PRO A 111 -5.30 -9.41 -5.44
N GLU A 112 -6.29 -8.60 -5.07
CA GLU A 112 -6.34 -7.18 -5.40
C GLU A 112 -5.08 -6.42 -4.95
N ASP A 113 -4.58 -6.73 -3.75
CA ASP A 113 -3.39 -6.13 -3.17
C ASP A 113 -2.11 -6.50 -3.94
N ALA A 114 -2.02 -7.73 -4.44
CA ALA A 114 -0.95 -8.18 -5.33
C ALA A 114 -1.01 -7.46 -6.69
N VAL A 115 -2.20 -7.31 -7.28
CA VAL A 115 -2.39 -6.55 -8.53
C VAL A 115 -1.99 -5.09 -8.33
N ALA A 116 -2.40 -4.47 -7.24
CA ALA A 116 -2.04 -3.09 -6.89
C ALA A 116 -0.52 -2.91 -6.80
N GLY A 117 0.16 -3.73 -6.00
CA GLY A 117 1.62 -3.63 -5.87
C GLY A 117 2.36 -3.94 -7.15
N LYS A 118 1.85 -4.88 -7.98
CA LYS A 118 2.43 -5.18 -9.29
C LYS A 118 2.27 -4.01 -10.27
N ALA A 119 1.13 -3.34 -10.29
CA ALA A 119 0.91 -2.14 -11.08
C ALA A 119 1.86 -1.00 -10.69
N VAL A 120 2.04 -0.77 -9.37
CA VAL A 120 3.02 0.20 -8.87
C VAL A 120 4.43 -0.19 -9.29
N ALA A 121 4.81 -1.47 -9.16
CA ALA A 121 6.12 -1.95 -9.56
C ALA A 121 6.39 -1.72 -11.04
N ASP A 122 5.43 -2.07 -11.91
CA ASP A 122 5.57 -1.92 -13.35
C ASP A 122 5.67 -0.44 -13.73
N PHE A 123 4.86 0.45 -13.14
CA PHE A 123 4.98 1.90 -13.33
C PHE A 123 6.37 2.43 -12.93
N VAL A 124 6.86 2.00 -11.77
CA VAL A 124 8.16 2.41 -11.23
C VAL A 124 9.32 1.89 -12.09
N GLN A 125 9.18 0.70 -12.68
CA GLN A 125 10.20 0.04 -13.49
C GLN A 125 10.16 0.45 -14.97
N SER A 126 8.99 0.77 -15.53
CA SER A 126 8.79 1.05 -16.96
C SER A 126 9.43 2.35 -17.43
N ARG A 127 9.68 3.30 -16.52
CA ARG A 127 10.22 4.62 -16.87
C ARG A 127 11.41 5.01 -15.99
N ARG A 128 12.52 5.37 -16.65
CA ARG A 128 13.80 5.76 -16.01
C ARG A 128 13.66 6.95 -15.03
N SER A 129 12.61 7.76 -15.13
CA SER A 129 12.50 9.05 -14.43
C SER A 129 11.40 9.11 -13.35
N HIS A 130 10.55 8.09 -13.21
CA HIS A 130 9.52 8.11 -12.17
C HIS A 130 10.06 7.47 -10.90
N HIS A 131 10.18 8.27 -9.84
CA HIS A 131 10.38 7.80 -8.48
C HIS A 131 9.00 7.62 -7.84
N ALA A 132 8.75 6.45 -7.26
CA ALA A 132 7.69 6.28 -6.27
C ALA A 132 8.33 6.01 -4.91
N CYS A 133 7.94 6.79 -3.93
CA CYS A 133 8.36 6.57 -2.56
C CYS A 133 7.45 5.55 -1.90
N VAL A 134 8.09 4.70 -1.12
CA VAL A 134 7.43 3.72 -0.28
C VAL A 134 7.28 4.31 1.10
N ALA A 135 6.05 4.43 1.56
CA ALA A 135 5.76 4.57 2.97
C ALA A 135 5.65 3.16 3.56
N VAL A 136 6.79 2.53 3.88
CA VAL A 136 6.71 1.27 4.63
C VAL A 136 6.19 1.60 6.02
N LEU A 137 4.93 1.29 6.26
CA LEU A 137 4.35 1.36 7.58
C LEU A 137 4.86 0.14 8.35
N ASN A 138 5.87 0.36 9.19
CA ASN A 138 6.14 -0.55 10.30
C ASN A 138 4.98 -0.42 11.27
N LEU A 139 3.91 -1.17 11.00
CA LEU A 139 2.67 -1.23 11.77
C LEU A 139 2.87 -1.89 13.16
N LEU A 140 4.06 -1.84 13.77
CA LEU A 140 4.31 -2.31 15.13
C LEU A 140 3.55 -1.52 16.22
N GLY A 141 2.68 -0.57 15.84
CA GLY A 141 1.65 -0.03 16.74
C GLY A 141 0.36 0.41 16.02
N LEU A 142 0.19 0.03 14.76
CA LEU A 142 -1.10 0.00 14.08
C LEU A 142 -1.35 -1.50 13.87
N GLU A 143 -1.58 -2.23 14.95
CA GLU A 143 -2.15 -3.55 14.79
C GLU A 143 -3.47 -3.31 14.02
N ALA A 144 -3.51 -3.70 12.75
CA ALA A 144 -4.76 -4.11 12.16
C ALA A 144 -5.16 -5.32 13.00
N ILE A 145 -5.87 -5.06 14.10
CA ILE A 145 -6.36 -6.11 14.96
C ILE A 145 -7.46 -6.77 14.14
N TRP A 146 -7.13 -7.93 13.58
CA TRP A 146 -8.08 -8.72 12.81
C TRP A 146 -9.17 -9.19 13.78
N HIS A 147 -10.43 -9.15 13.34
CA HIS A 147 -11.56 -9.62 14.15
C HIS A 147 -11.44 -11.07 14.65
N ALA A 148 -10.52 -11.87 14.08
CA ALA A 148 -10.23 -13.23 14.55
C ALA A 148 -9.54 -13.30 15.93
N ASP A 149 -8.98 -12.19 16.44
CA ASP A 149 -8.23 -12.16 17.71
C ASP A 149 -9.04 -11.59 18.91
N PHE A 150 -10.36 -11.37 18.75
CA PHE A 150 -11.24 -10.95 19.85
C PHE A 150 -12.31 -12.00 20.16
N PRO A 151 -12.09 -12.92 21.12
CA PRO A 151 -13.14 -13.88 21.47
C PRO A 151 -14.34 -13.27 22.21
N GLU A 152 -14.27 -12.07 22.82
CA GLU A 152 -15.27 -11.73 23.86
C GLU A 152 -15.79 -10.27 23.97
N TYR A 153 -15.45 -9.32 23.09
CA TYR A 153 -15.86 -7.92 23.30
C TYR A 153 -17.19 -7.47 22.65
N TRP A 154 -18.00 -8.40 22.12
CA TRP A 154 -19.29 -8.07 21.48
C TRP A 154 -20.53 -8.17 22.38
N LEU A 155 -20.39 -8.19 23.70
CA LEU A 155 -21.54 -8.16 24.60
C LEU A 155 -21.36 -7.18 25.75
N ARG A 156 -21.48 -5.86 25.51
CA ARG A 156 -22.19 -4.95 26.43
C ARG A 156 -22.79 -3.76 25.66
N PRO A 157 -24.13 -3.65 25.56
CA PRO A 157 -24.80 -2.44 25.13
C PRO A 157 -25.02 -1.56 26.36
N GLU A 158 -24.04 -0.77 26.77
CA GLU A 158 -24.30 0.35 27.69
C GLU A 158 -23.59 1.59 27.16
N LEU A 159 -24.32 2.33 26.33
CA LEU A 159 -24.06 3.76 26.13
C LEU A 159 -24.53 4.48 27.41
N PRO A 160 -23.66 5.20 28.13
CA PRO A 160 -24.10 6.03 29.24
C PRO A 160 -24.68 7.36 28.73
N ALA A 161 -25.67 7.86 29.46
CA ALA A 161 -25.62 9.26 29.88
C ALA A 161 -24.96 9.29 31.26
#